data_AF-A0A925X2A8-F1
#
_entry.id   AF-A0A925X2A8-F1
#
_cell.length_a   1.000
_cell.length_b   1.000
_cell.length_c   1.000
_cell.angle_alpha   90.00
_cell.angle_beta   90.00
_cell.angle_gamma   90.00
#
_symmetry.space_group_name_H-M   'P 1'
#
loop_
_entity.id
_entity.type
_entity.pdbx_description
1 polymer ?
#
loop_
_entity_poly.entity_id
_entity_poly.type
_entity_poly.pdbx_seq_one_letter_code
_entity_poly.pdbx_strand_id
1 'polypeptide(L)'
;MCSSIRRAICAGALLSLFPAANFAATTVVPNAQAAALGNGQDNDTRLFSRSGDTDGNRYQQIYDAGQFASFGATEQINRLAFRAKQNGGLFPGVFGPTVTVSNIQIRLSTTARASSIDGANFISNVFADNIGPDLTTVYSGTLTLTTPTAGTTDFGYVINLQTPFAYSKATGNLLLDVLIPAGATTTESGFSGYSRPDTQTGDALGANANDGVASAFGATAGATIGANSTTGLVTQFATVPEPTSIGAIAIASMAAVRRTRRRKS
;
A
#
# COMPACT_ATOMS: atom_id res chain seq x y z
N MET A 1 39.12 24.81 -62.79
CA MET A 1 39.72 25.54 -61.66
C MET A 1 38.56 26.06 -60.82
N CYS A 2 38.06 25.30 -59.83
CA CYS A 2 38.57 25.07 -58.47
C CYS A 2 38.12 26.16 -57.46
N SER A 3 37.34 25.72 -56.45
CA SER A 3 37.23 26.27 -55.06
C SER A 3 36.44 27.58 -54.87
N SER A 4 35.55 27.81 -53.88
CA SER A 4 35.07 27.06 -52.71
C SER A 4 33.84 27.75 -52.11
N ILE A 5 32.79 27.02 -51.78
CA ILE A 5 31.79 27.41 -50.77
C ILE A 5 31.89 26.39 -49.64
N ARG A 6 32.36 26.81 -48.47
CA ARG A 6 32.32 26.03 -47.23
C ARG A 6 31.88 26.96 -46.10
N ARG A 7 30.77 26.61 -45.45
CA ARG A 7 30.59 26.56 -43.98
C ARG A 7 29.12 26.29 -43.70
N ALA A 8 28.73 25.02 -43.73
CA ALA A 8 27.51 24.56 -43.10
C ALA A 8 27.78 24.40 -41.60
N ILE A 9 26.89 25.00 -40.81
CA ILE A 9 26.83 24.96 -39.34
C ILE A 9 26.36 23.56 -38.94
N CYS A 10 27.19 22.81 -38.21
CA CYS A 10 26.73 21.63 -37.47
C CYS A 10 26.79 21.94 -35.98
N ALA A 11 25.66 22.43 -35.46
CA ALA A 11 25.39 22.47 -34.03
C ALA A 11 25.19 21.03 -33.55
N GLY A 12 26.19 20.47 -32.88
CA GLY A 12 26.09 19.17 -32.22
C GLY A 12 25.24 19.29 -30.96
N ALA A 13 24.02 18.79 -31.00
CA ALA A 13 23.20 18.61 -29.80
C ALA A 13 23.81 17.49 -28.93
N LEU A 14 24.47 17.89 -27.85
CA LEU A 14 24.88 17.00 -26.77
C LEU A 14 23.62 16.66 -25.95
N LEU A 15 22.93 15.57 -26.32
CA LEU A 15 21.82 15.05 -25.54
C LEU A 15 22.41 14.35 -24.29
N SER A 16 22.43 15.04 -23.16
CA SER A 16 22.87 14.47 -21.88
C SER A 16 21.89 13.41 -21.42
N LEU A 17 22.29 12.14 -21.55
CA LEU A 17 21.59 10.98 -21.01
C LEU A 17 21.83 10.94 -19.48
N PHE A 18 21.07 11.71 -18.72
CA PHE A 18 21.00 11.50 -17.28
C PHE A 18 20.10 10.29 -17.02
N PRO A 19 20.58 9.23 -16.34
CA PRO A 19 19.66 8.22 -15.83
C PRO A 19 18.74 8.93 -14.84
N ALA A 20 17.45 8.98 -15.15
CA ALA A 20 16.46 9.46 -14.20
C ALA A 20 16.57 8.57 -12.95
N ALA A 21 16.96 9.16 -11.82
CA ALA A 21 16.86 8.51 -10.53
C ALA A 21 15.38 8.29 -10.27
N ASN A 22 14.94 7.06 -10.48
CA ASN A 22 13.55 6.68 -10.29
C ASN A 22 13.39 6.47 -8.77
N PHE A 23 12.78 7.43 -8.08
CA PHE A 23 12.49 7.33 -6.66
C PHE A 23 11.28 6.41 -6.44
N ALA A 24 11.26 5.68 -5.34
CA ALA A 24 10.10 4.87 -4.95
C ALA A 24 8.86 5.76 -4.88
N ALA A 25 7.87 5.50 -5.74
CA ALA A 25 6.63 6.24 -5.73
C ALA A 25 5.80 5.84 -4.51
N THR A 26 5.19 6.80 -3.83
CA THR A 26 4.27 6.55 -2.72
C THR A 26 2.87 7.02 -3.06
N THR A 27 1.86 6.29 -2.63
CA THR A 27 0.45 6.68 -2.77
C THR A 27 -0.27 6.40 -1.46
N VAL A 28 -1.02 7.38 -0.97
CA VAL A 28 -1.81 7.25 0.25
C VAL A 28 -3.26 7.00 -0.14
N VAL A 29 -3.87 5.97 0.43
CA VAL A 29 -5.29 5.67 0.22
C VAL A 29 -6.02 5.71 1.56
N PRO A 30 -7.13 6.45 1.68
CA PRO A 30 -7.71 7.37 0.68
C PRO A 30 -6.81 8.56 0.30
N ASN A 31 -6.82 8.96 -0.98
CA ASN A 31 -5.99 10.06 -1.50
C ASN A 31 -6.24 11.39 -0.77
N ALA A 32 -7.48 11.64 -0.35
CA ALA A 32 -7.85 12.84 0.39
C ALA A 32 -7.14 12.96 1.75
N GLN A 33 -6.66 11.84 2.31
CA GLN A 33 -6.00 11.80 3.63
C GLN A 33 -4.48 11.95 3.55
N ALA A 34 -3.91 12.11 2.35
CA ALA A 34 -2.47 12.19 2.13
C ALA A 34 -1.79 13.31 2.94
N ALA A 35 -2.44 14.48 3.03
CA ALA A 35 -1.91 15.65 3.75
C ALA A 35 -2.65 15.94 5.07
N ALA A 36 -3.68 15.16 5.41
CA ALA A 36 -4.41 15.33 6.65
C ALA A 36 -3.57 14.85 7.85
N LEU A 37 -3.74 15.47 9.01
CA LEU A 37 -3.28 14.86 10.26
C LEU A 37 -4.13 13.62 10.49
N GLY A 38 -3.53 12.54 11.00
CA GLY A 38 -4.34 11.35 11.25
C GLY A 38 -5.37 11.66 12.31
N ASN A 39 -6.67 11.61 12.04
CA ASN A 39 -7.70 12.10 12.98
C ASN A 39 -8.57 10.96 13.53
N GLY A 40 -8.34 9.72 13.08
CA GLY A 40 -8.93 8.47 13.55
C GLY A 40 -10.41 8.59 13.92
N GLN A 41 -11.26 8.48 12.90
CA GLN A 41 -12.70 8.72 13.01
C GLN A 41 -13.50 7.57 13.63
N ASP A 42 -12.91 6.38 13.79
CA ASP A 42 -13.60 5.21 14.34
C ASP A 42 -12.72 4.39 15.29
N ASN A 43 -13.38 3.72 16.24
CA ASN A 43 -12.73 2.94 17.29
C ASN A 43 -12.59 1.43 16.98
N ASP A 44 -13.06 0.96 15.82
CA ASP A 44 -13.27 -0.47 15.55
C ASP A 44 -12.43 -1.07 14.41
N THR A 45 -11.36 -0.40 13.96
CA THR A 45 -10.42 -1.03 13.02
C THR A 45 -9.51 -2.02 13.75
N ARG A 46 -9.94 -3.28 13.75
CA ARG A 46 -9.32 -4.38 14.50
C ARG A 46 -8.09 -5.01 13.83
N LEU A 47 -7.27 -4.22 13.12
CA LEU A 47 -6.12 -4.74 12.35
C LEU A 47 -5.21 -5.67 13.17
N PHE A 48 -4.97 -5.31 14.43
CA PHE A 48 -4.16 -6.09 15.38
C PHE A 48 -4.90 -6.38 16.68
N SER A 49 -6.24 -6.35 16.66
CA SER A 49 -7.04 -6.61 17.87
C SER A 49 -7.01 -8.09 18.23
N ARG A 50 -6.94 -8.35 19.54
CA ARG A 50 -7.05 -9.68 20.15
C ARG A 50 -8.50 -10.02 20.53
N SER A 51 -9.50 -9.52 19.78
CA SER A 51 -10.89 -9.93 20.04
C SER A 51 -11.11 -11.34 19.48
N GLY A 52 -11.15 -12.33 20.38
CA GLY A 52 -11.29 -13.76 20.02
C GLY A 52 -10.05 -14.59 20.32
N ASP A 53 -9.41 -14.37 21.48
CA ASP A 53 -8.12 -14.90 21.92
C ASP A 53 -7.90 -16.43 21.76
N THR A 54 -8.95 -17.22 21.49
CA THR A 54 -8.81 -18.65 21.14
C THR A 54 -8.75 -18.94 19.65
N ASP A 55 -9.29 -18.06 18.79
CA ASP A 55 -9.61 -18.37 17.39
C ASP A 55 -8.83 -17.50 16.37
N GLY A 56 -7.99 -16.59 16.87
CA GLY A 56 -7.21 -15.64 16.07
C GLY A 56 -8.01 -14.41 15.61
N ASN A 57 -7.38 -13.55 14.82
CA ASN A 57 -8.00 -12.34 14.25
C ASN A 57 -7.68 -12.20 12.76
N ARG A 58 -8.70 -11.98 11.95
CA ARG A 58 -8.57 -11.72 10.51
C ARG A 58 -9.20 -10.38 10.16
N TYR A 59 -8.47 -9.60 9.37
CA TYR A 59 -8.87 -8.29 8.89
C TYR A 59 -8.67 -8.22 7.38
N GLN A 60 -9.71 -7.85 6.65
CA GLN A 60 -9.66 -7.54 5.24
C GLN A 60 -9.96 -6.06 5.01
N GLN A 61 -9.26 -5.44 4.07
CA GLN A 61 -9.56 -4.10 3.60
C GLN A 61 -9.41 -4.01 2.09
N ILE A 62 -10.43 -3.48 1.44
CA ILE A 62 -10.45 -3.14 0.02
C ILE A 62 -9.98 -1.69 -0.13
N TYR A 63 -9.19 -1.45 -1.16
CA TYR A 63 -8.81 -0.14 -1.67
C TYR A 63 -9.26 -0.03 -3.12
N ASP A 64 -10.09 0.96 -3.42
CA ASP A 64 -10.61 1.16 -4.77
C ASP A 64 -9.50 1.46 -5.77
N ALA A 65 -9.58 0.85 -6.94
CA ALA A 65 -8.63 1.02 -8.03
C ALA A 65 -8.46 2.50 -8.45
N GLY A 66 -9.54 3.29 -8.36
CA GLY A 66 -9.52 4.73 -8.63
C GLY A 66 -8.59 5.53 -7.72
N GLN A 67 -8.26 5.01 -6.53
CA GLN A 67 -7.32 5.65 -5.61
C GLN A 67 -5.86 5.53 -6.08
N PHE A 68 -5.56 4.64 -7.04
CA PHE A 68 -4.22 4.39 -7.56
C PHE A 68 -3.98 5.09 -8.91
N ALA A 69 -4.58 6.26 -9.13
CA ALA A 69 -4.42 7.01 -10.37
C ALA A 69 -2.96 7.32 -10.72
N SER A 70 -2.11 7.51 -9.70
CA SER A 70 -0.66 7.74 -9.79
C SER A 70 0.16 6.52 -10.23
N PHE A 71 -0.35 5.30 -10.08
CA PHE A 71 0.36 4.08 -10.48
C PHE A 71 0.42 3.98 -12.01
N GLY A 72 1.53 3.44 -12.53
CA GLY A 72 1.66 3.04 -13.92
C GLY A 72 0.70 1.90 -14.31
N ALA A 73 1.01 1.21 -15.40
CA ALA A 73 0.20 0.08 -15.86
C ALA A 73 0.20 -1.09 -14.87
N THR A 74 1.36 -1.37 -14.27
CA THR A 74 1.55 -2.32 -13.18
C THR A 74 2.70 -1.81 -12.33
N GLU A 75 2.58 -1.93 -11.01
CA GLU A 75 3.59 -1.47 -10.06
C GLU A 75 3.89 -2.58 -9.05
N GLN A 76 5.13 -2.64 -8.58
CA GLN A 76 5.56 -3.59 -7.54
C GLN A 76 5.42 -2.95 -6.16
N ILE A 77 4.31 -3.18 -5.48
CA ILE A 77 4.12 -2.74 -4.09
C ILE A 77 5.11 -3.51 -3.22
N ASN A 78 5.98 -2.81 -2.49
CA ASN A 78 6.99 -3.42 -1.63
C ASN A 78 6.94 -2.94 -0.17
N ARG A 79 6.10 -1.95 0.12
CA ARG A 79 5.94 -1.42 1.46
C ARG A 79 4.51 -0.98 1.69
N LEU A 80 4.01 -1.34 2.86
CA LEU A 80 2.79 -0.77 3.43
C LEU A 80 3.22 0.08 4.61
N ALA A 81 2.59 1.23 4.80
CA ALA A 81 2.79 2.01 6.00
C ALA A 81 1.46 2.57 6.48
N PHE A 82 1.28 2.62 7.79
CA PHE A 82 0.13 3.24 8.43
C PHE A 82 0.59 4.42 9.26
N ARG A 83 -0.29 5.40 9.38
CA ARG A 83 -0.08 6.56 10.25
C ARG A 83 -0.76 6.35 11.59
N ALA A 84 -0.26 6.97 12.64
CA ALA A 84 -0.92 6.97 13.94
C ALA A 84 -2.05 7.99 13.98
N LYS A 85 -3.15 7.65 14.65
CA LYS A 85 -4.24 8.57 14.99
C LYS A 85 -3.71 9.78 15.80
N GLN A 86 -4.37 10.94 15.67
CA GLN A 86 -4.09 12.17 16.41
C GLN A 86 -4.57 12.05 17.83
N ASN A 87 -3.68 12.52 18.70
CA ASN A 87 -3.87 12.50 20.12
C ASN A 87 -4.97 13.49 20.50
N GLY A 88 -6.14 12.98 20.90
CA GLY A 88 -7.27 13.77 21.37
C GLY A 88 -7.64 13.51 22.83
N GLY A 89 -6.84 12.76 23.59
CA GLY A 89 -7.17 12.35 24.95
C GLY A 89 -6.28 12.94 26.03
N LEU A 90 -6.82 13.01 27.25
CA LEU A 90 -6.23 13.62 28.46
C LEU A 90 -5.00 12.86 29.05
N PHE A 91 -4.53 11.78 28.43
CA PHE A 91 -3.43 10.94 28.94
C PHE A 91 -2.40 10.52 27.86
N PRO A 92 -1.68 11.47 27.25
CA PRO A 92 -0.55 11.14 26.39
C PRO A 92 0.54 10.37 27.19
N GLY A 93 0.93 9.18 26.73
CA GLY A 93 2.12 8.47 27.23
C GLY A 93 1.91 7.23 28.13
N VAL A 94 0.68 6.74 28.33
CA VAL A 94 0.43 5.53 29.15
C VAL A 94 0.67 4.22 28.39
N PHE A 95 0.55 4.24 27.05
CA PHE A 95 0.76 3.07 26.18
C PHE A 95 1.98 3.27 25.30
N GLY A 96 2.76 2.21 25.09
CA GLY A 96 3.96 2.27 24.27
C GLY A 96 3.66 2.57 22.79
N PRO A 97 4.63 3.15 22.04
CA PRO A 97 4.51 3.36 20.60
C PRO A 97 4.67 2.07 19.78
N THR A 98 4.95 0.95 20.46
CA THR A 98 5.39 -0.29 19.84
C THR A 98 4.36 -1.38 20.04
N VAL A 99 3.97 -2.04 18.95
CA VAL A 99 3.16 -3.26 18.95
C VAL A 99 3.94 -4.35 18.25
N THR A 100 4.04 -5.51 18.90
CA THR A 100 4.64 -6.72 18.35
C THR A 100 3.59 -7.81 18.29
N VAL A 101 3.49 -8.49 17.15
CA VAL A 101 2.68 -9.70 16.95
C VAL A 101 3.64 -10.85 16.74
N SER A 102 3.53 -11.92 17.53
CA SER A 102 4.48 -13.05 17.45
C SER A 102 4.39 -13.82 16.14
N ASN A 103 3.20 -13.87 15.53
CA ASN A 103 2.97 -14.46 14.22
C ASN A 103 1.83 -13.75 13.49
N ILE A 104 2.11 -13.26 12.28
CA ILE A 104 1.13 -12.66 11.38
C ILE A 104 1.37 -13.15 9.95
N GLN A 105 0.31 -13.23 9.15
CA GLN A 105 0.38 -13.37 7.71
C GLN A 105 -0.33 -12.18 7.06
N ILE A 106 0.38 -11.47 6.20
CA ILE A 106 -0.19 -10.37 5.40
C ILE A 106 -0.19 -10.83 3.95
N ARG A 107 -1.35 -10.70 3.31
CA ARG A 107 -1.59 -11.11 1.94
C ARG A 107 -2.20 -9.96 1.16
N LEU A 108 -1.83 -9.91 -0.12
CA LEU A 108 -2.44 -9.00 -1.09
C LEU A 108 -3.06 -9.82 -2.22
N SER A 109 -4.17 -9.34 -2.76
CA SER A 109 -4.77 -9.84 -4.01
C SER A 109 -5.48 -8.69 -4.71
N THR A 110 -5.79 -8.86 -5.98
CA THR A 110 -6.82 -8.06 -6.65
C THR A 110 -8.20 -8.59 -6.27
N THR A 111 -9.25 -7.79 -6.43
CA THR A 111 -10.64 -8.22 -6.18
C THR A 111 -11.62 -7.42 -7.02
N ALA A 112 -12.74 -8.06 -7.37
CA ALA A 112 -13.88 -7.39 -8.00
C ALA A 112 -14.86 -6.79 -6.96
N ARG A 113 -14.60 -7.00 -5.66
CA ARG A 113 -15.39 -6.41 -4.58
C ARG A 113 -15.14 -4.90 -4.48
N ALA A 114 -16.18 -4.15 -4.16
CA ALA A 114 -16.19 -2.69 -4.08
C ALA A 114 -16.12 -2.20 -2.62
N SER A 115 -15.63 -0.98 -2.44
CA SER A 115 -15.69 -0.30 -1.14
C SER A 115 -17.02 0.40 -0.84
N SER A 116 -17.85 0.65 -1.83
CA SER A 116 -19.13 1.35 -1.64
C SER A 116 -20.29 0.38 -1.36
N ILE A 117 -21.21 0.81 -0.48
CA ILE A 117 -22.39 0.03 -0.09
C ILE A 117 -23.50 0.00 -1.16
N ASP A 118 -23.45 0.92 -2.14
CA ASP A 118 -24.46 1.10 -3.19
C ASP A 118 -24.34 0.07 -4.34
N GLY A 119 -23.29 -0.74 -4.36
CA GLY A 119 -23.06 -1.77 -5.36
C GLY A 119 -23.47 -3.17 -4.90
N ALA A 120 -23.94 -4.00 -5.83
CA ALA A 120 -24.17 -5.44 -5.62
C ALA A 120 -22.89 -6.25 -5.27
N ASN A 121 -21.73 -5.58 -5.25
CA ASN A 121 -20.41 -6.15 -5.08
C ASN A 121 -19.67 -5.59 -3.85
N PHE A 122 -20.35 -4.99 -2.87
CA PHE A 122 -19.70 -4.61 -1.60
C PHE A 122 -18.94 -5.79 -0.99
N ILE A 123 -17.98 -5.49 -0.10
CA ILE A 123 -17.20 -6.52 0.61
C ILE A 123 -18.13 -7.59 1.19
N SER A 124 -17.91 -8.84 0.77
CA SER A 124 -18.71 -9.99 1.17
C SER A 124 -18.58 -10.24 2.65
N ASN A 125 -19.60 -10.83 3.26
CA ASN A 125 -19.57 -11.36 4.63
C ASN A 125 -18.83 -12.71 4.74
N VAL A 126 -18.30 -13.24 3.64
CA VAL A 126 -17.47 -14.44 3.61
C VAL A 126 -16.07 -14.04 3.15
N PHE A 127 -15.06 -14.29 3.99
CA PHE A 127 -13.70 -13.82 3.71
C PHE A 127 -13.11 -14.37 2.40
N ALA A 128 -13.45 -15.62 2.05
CA ALA A 128 -12.96 -16.26 0.84
C ALA A 128 -13.50 -15.60 -0.43
N ASP A 129 -14.72 -15.06 -0.39
CA ASP A 129 -15.39 -14.43 -1.52
C ASP A 129 -14.84 -13.03 -1.85
N ASN A 130 -13.98 -12.50 -0.98
CA ASN A 130 -13.30 -11.23 -1.17
C ASN A 130 -11.95 -11.38 -1.86
N ILE A 131 -11.33 -12.56 -1.75
CA ILE A 131 -10.00 -12.85 -2.27
C ILE A 131 -10.04 -13.05 -3.78
N GLY A 132 -9.06 -12.48 -4.48
CA GLY A 132 -8.85 -12.72 -5.91
C GLY A 132 -7.87 -13.85 -6.22
N PRO A 133 -7.75 -14.18 -7.52
CA PRO A 133 -6.98 -15.33 -7.98
C PRO A 133 -5.45 -15.17 -7.85
N ASP A 134 -4.95 -13.95 -7.65
CA ASP A 134 -3.54 -13.59 -7.54
C ASP A 134 -3.08 -13.45 -6.08
N LEU A 135 -3.80 -14.06 -5.13
CA LEU A 135 -3.47 -14.03 -3.71
C LEU A 135 -2.00 -14.37 -3.46
N THR A 136 -1.28 -13.43 -2.87
CA THR A 136 0.14 -13.55 -2.57
C THR A 136 0.37 -13.25 -1.09
N THR A 137 1.05 -14.14 -0.38
CA THR A 137 1.61 -13.81 0.95
C THR A 137 2.81 -12.90 0.77
N VAL A 138 2.67 -11.65 1.20
CA VAL A 138 3.68 -10.61 1.03
C VAL A 138 4.55 -10.42 2.27
N TYR A 139 4.07 -10.88 3.42
CA TYR A 139 4.81 -10.87 4.67
C TYR A 139 4.31 -12.00 5.58
N SER A 140 5.22 -12.67 6.29
CA SER A 140 4.88 -13.62 7.35
C SER A 140 5.91 -13.64 8.47
N GLY A 141 5.48 -13.97 9.68
CA GLY A 141 6.34 -14.12 10.86
C GLY A 141 6.06 -13.10 11.95
N THR A 142 7.04 -12.83 12.79
CA THR A 142 6.93 -11.82 13.86
C THR A 142 6.98 -10.42 13.26
N LEU A 143 5.98 -9.59 13.58
CA LEU A 143 5.91 -8.20 13.14
C LEU A 143 6.00 -7.26 14.33
N THR A 144 6.98 -6.36 14.32
CA THR A 144 7.09 -5.26 15.28
C THR A 144 6.90 -3.94 14.55
N LEU A 145 5.96 -3.14 15.02
CA LEU A 145 5.65 -1.81 14.51
C LEU A 145 5.91 -0.79 15.61
N THR A 146 6.64 0.27 15.28
CA THR A 146 6.94 1.37 16.20
C THR A 146 6.64 2.70 15.52
N THR A 147 5.84 3.58 16.14
CA THR A 147 5.65 4.96 15.63
C THR A 147 6.31 5.98 16.56
N PRO A 148 7.08 6.95 16.04
CA PRO A 148 7.75 7.94 16.91
C PRO A 148 6.78 8.97 17.50
N THR A 149 5.60 9.19 16.90
CA THR A 149 4.74 10.32 17.26
C THR A 149 3.29 10.11 16.82
N ALA A 150 2.34 10.38 17.73
CA ALA A 150 0.90 10.42 17.41
C ALA A 150 0.52 11.77 16.79
N GLY A 151 -0.48 11.78 15.90
CA GLY A 151 -1.04 13.02 15.33
C GLY A 151 -0.15 13.82 14.40
N THR A 152 0.81 13.15 13.77
CA THR A 152 1.57 13.71 12.66
C THR A 152 0.85 13.42 11.34
N THR A 153 1.39 13.92 10.23
CA THR A 153 1.06 13.47 8.87
C THR A 153 1.82 12.19 8.49
N ASP A 154 2.74 11.72 9.34
CA ASP A 154 3.77 10.75 8.96
C ASP A 154 3.32 9.30 9.11
N PHE A 155 3.67 8.48 8.13
CA PHE A 155 3.37 7.04 8.11
C PHE A 155 4.48 6.25 8.82
N GLY A 156 4.40 6.18 10.15
CA GLY A 156 5.43 5.57 11.00
C GLY A 156 5.33 4.04 11.16
N TYR A 157 4.14 3.45 11.03
CA TYR A 157 3.96 2.01 11.14
C TYR A 157 4.31 1.32 9.83
N VAL A 158 5.60 1.10 9.61
CA VAL A 158 6.13 0.60 8.35
C VAL A 158 6.23 -0.93 8.34
N ILE A 159 5.70 -1.53 7.28
CA ILE A 159 5.85 -2.95 6.94
C ILE A 159 6.55 -3.06 5.60
N ASN A 160 7.80 -3.50 5.61
CA ASN A 160 8.51 -3.87 4.40
C ASN A 160 8.10 -5.28 3.98
N LEU A 161 7.60 -5.42 2.76
CA LEU A 161 7.14 -6.70 2.25
C LEU A 161 8.33 -7.61 1.94
N GLN A 162 8.25 -8.86 2.37
CA GLN A 162 9.23 -9.91 2.06
C GLN A 162 9.12 -10.31 0.59
N THR A 163 7.91 -10.27 0.03
CA THR A 163 7.62 -10.51 -1.38
C THR A 163 6.82 -9.33 -1.92
N PRO A 164 7.38 -8.53 -2.84
CA PRO A 164 6.62 -7.47 -3.51
C PRO A 164 5.41 -8.03 -4.26
N PHE A 165 4.35 -7.23 -4.36
CA PHE A 165 3.12 -7.60 -5.05
C PHE A 165 2.93 -6.76 -6.31
N ALA A 166 2.76 -7.44 -7.45
CA ALA A 166 2.49 -6.81 -8.73
C ALA A 166 1.00 -6.41 -8.78
N TYR A 167 0.73 -5.11 -8.75
CA TYR A 167 -0.64 -4.61 -8.78
C TYR A 167 -0.91 -3.77 -10.03
N SER A 168 -2.04 -4.04 -10.69
CA SER A 168 -2.59 -3.23 -11.76
C SER A 168 -3.98 -2.75 -11.39
N LYS A 169 -4.21 -1.44 -11.43
CA LYS A 169 -5.55 -0.86 -11.22
C LYS A 169 -6.57 -1.25 -12.30
N ALA A 170 -6.11 -1.80 -13.44
CA ALA A 170 -6.98 -2.27 -14.50
C ALA A 170 -7.58 -3.66 -14.23
N THR A 171 -6.99 -4.44 -13.32
CA THR A 171 -7.43 -5.81 -13.01
C THR A 171 -8.41 -5.88 -11.84
N GLY A 172 -8.64 -4.79 -11.13
CA GLY A 172 -9.60 -4.68 -10.04
C GLY A 172 -9.09 -3.84 -8.87
N ASN A 173 -9.85 -3.86 -7.79
CA ASN A 173 -9.49 -3.21 -6.53
C ASN A 173 -8.39 -4.01 -5.82
N LEU A 174 -7.63 -3.35 -4.93
CA LEU A 174 -6.62 -4.01 -4.12
C LEU A 174 -7.24 -4.50 -2.81
N LEU A 175 -7.00 -5.76 -2.45
CA LEU A 175 -7.37 -6.33 -1.15
C LEU A 175 -6.12 -6.51 -0.30
N LEU A 176 -6.15 -5.97 0.92
CA LEU A 176 -5.29 -6.33 2.03
C LEU A 176 -5.99 -7.38 2.89
N ASP A 177 -5.34 -8.49 3.19
CA ASP A 177 -5.83 -9.54 4.08
C ASP A 177 -4.78 -9.88 5.13
N VAL A 178 -5.09 -9.59 6.38
CA VAL A 178 -4.21 -9.73 7.53
C VAL A 178 -4.76 -10.80 8.46
N LEU A 179 -3.92 -11.78 8.77
CA LEU A 179 -4.28 -12.94 9.57
C LEU A 179 -3.33 -13.06 10.75
N ILE A 180 -3.89 -13.10 11.94
CA ILE A 180 -3.21 -13.39 13.19
C ILE A 180 -3.74 -14.75 13.65
N PRO A 181 -2.97 -15.84 13.51
CA PRO A 181 -3.43 -17.17 13.87
C PRO A 181 -3.83 -17.29 15.35
N ALA A 182 -4.69 -18.25 15.66
CA ALA A 182 -4.96 -18.66 17.02
C ALA A 182 -3.65 -18.97 17.79
N GLY A 183 -3.54 -18.47 19.02
CA GLY A 183 -2.34 -18.64 19.85
C GLY A 183 -1.18 -17.69 19.53
N ALA A 184 -1.28 -16.86 18.48
CA ALA A 184 -0.35 -15.74 18.31
C ALA A 184 -0.56 -14.72 19.44
N THR A 185 0.53 -14.15 19.94
CA THR A 185 0.53 -13.17 21.02
C THR A 185 0.77 -11.78 20.48
N THR A 186 0.11 -10.80 21.05
CA THR A 186 0.36 -9.37 20.78
C THR A 186 0.89 -8.70 22.04
N THR A 187 1.91 -7.86 21.92
CA THR A 187 2.37 -7.04 23.04
C THR A 187 1.36 -5.93 23.27
N GLU A 188 0.87 -5.83 24.51
CA GLU A 188 -0.31 -5.03 24.85
C GLU A 188 -1.54 -5.53 24.07
N SER A 189 -2.76 -5.25 24.52
CA SER A 189 -4.00 -5.80 23.94
C SER A 189 -4.30 -5.28 22.52
N GLY A 190 -3.46 -5.62 21.53
CA GLY A 190 -3.40 -4.93 20.25
C GLY A 190 -3.09 -3.44 20.42
N PHE A 191 -3.36 -2.63 19.40
CA PHE A 191 -3.41 -1.18 19.56
C PHE A 191 -4.59 -0.77 20.48
N SER A 192 -4.43 -0.95 21.78
CA SER A 192 -5.33 -0.43 22.80
C SER A 192 -4.97 1.02 23.09
N GLY A 193 -5.99 1.88 23.20
CA GLY A 193 -5.79 3.30 23.52
C GLY A 193 -5.22 4.13 22.35
N TYR A 194 -4.20 4.93 22.65
CA TYR A 194 -3.78 6.10 21.87
C TYR A 194 -2.81 5.78 20.70
N SER A 195 -2.34 4.55 20.59
CA SER A 195 -1.38 4.12 19.55
C SER A 195 -2.07 3.59 18.28
N ARG A 196 -3.37 3.79 18.09
CA ARG A 196 -4.10 3.18 16.96
C ARG A 196 -3.68 3.74 15.59
N PRO A 197 -3.67 2.89 14.54
CA PRO A 197 -3.61 3.37 13.17
C PRO A 197 -4.75 4.34 12.87
N ASP A 198 -4.46 5.32 12.02
CA ASP A 198 -5.41 6.29 11.52
C ASP A 198 -6.46 5.63 10.63
N THR A 199 -7.70 6.12 10.74
CA THR A 199 -8.85 5.57 10.04
C THR A 199 -9.65 6.67 9.39
N GLN A 200 -10.16 6.36 8.20
CA GLN A 200 -11.17 7.17 7.55
C GLN A 200 -12.49 6.41 7.57
N THR A 201 -13.56 7.12 7.91
CA THR A 201 -14.92 6.60 7.83
C THR A 201 -15.58 7.20 6.60
N GLY A 202 -16.11 6.34 5.73
CA GLY A 202 -16.87 6.75 4.54
C GLY A 202 -18.23 7.40 4.86
N ASP A 203 -18.63 7.46 6.13
CA ASP A 203 -19.93 8.00 6.53
C ASP A 203 -19.87 8.91 7.77
N ALA A 204 -20.00 10.21 7.54
CA ALA A 204 -20.58 11.09 8.54
C ALA A 204 -22.11 11.08 8.35
N LEU A 205 -22.79 10.10 8.96
CA LEU A 205 -24.25 9.97 9.03
C LEU A 205 -25.02 10.36 7.73
N GLY A 206 -25.17 9.40 6.82
CA GLY A 206 -26.14 9.44 5.71
C GLY A 206 -25.59 9.89 4.35
N ALA A 207 -24.28 9.90 4.14
CA ALA A 207 -23.69 10.17 2.83
C ALA A 207 -23.09 8.89 2.25
N ASN A 208 -23.53 8.51 1.03
CA ASN A 208 -22.87 7.52 0.17
C ASN A 208 -21.49 8.03 -0.30
N ALA A 209 -20.62 8.45 0.60
CA ALA A 209 -19.29 8.92 0.24
C ALA A 209 -18.37 7.71 0.10
N ASN A 210 -18.13 7.31 -1.15
CA ASN A 210 -17.08 6.35 -1.46
C ASN A 210 -15.72 7.04 -1.25
N ASP A 211 -15.15 6.87 -0.07
CA ASP A 211 -13.78 7.28 0.27
C ASP A 211 -12.72 6.33 -0.32
N GLY A 212 -13.16 5.27 -1.00
CA GLY A 212 -12.32 4.29 -1.67
C GLY A 212 -11.80 3.20 -0.74
N VAL A 213 -12.36 3.04 0.47
CA VAL A 213 -12.00 1.94 1.37
C VAL A 213 -13.22 1.24 1.97
N ALA A 214 -13.10 -0.06 2.20
CA ALA A 214 -14.03 -0.82 3.02
C ALA A 214 -13.27 -1.91 3.75
N SER A 215 -13.73 -2.26 4.95
CA SER A 215 -13.08 -3.31 5.74
C SER A 215 -14.05 -4.32 6.29
N ALA A 216 -13.51 -5.47 6.65
CA ALA A 216 -14.21 -6.57 7.28
C ALA A 216 -13.28 -7.27 8.28
N PHE A 217 -13.83 -7.72 9.40
CA PHE A 217 -13.03 -8.41 10.42
C PHE A 217 -13.80 -9.51 11.13
N GLY A 218 -13.07 -10.43 11.76
CA GLY A 218 -13.62 -11.60 12.43
C GLY A 218 -12.54 -12.56 12.91
N ALA A 219 -12.96 -13.72 13.43
CA ALA A 219 -12.04 -14.76 13.85
C ALA A 219 -11.30 -15.38 12.65
N THR A 220 -10.02 -15.72 12.81
CA THR A 220 -9.24 -16.36 11.72
C THR A 220 -9.77 -17.76 11.39
N ALA A 221 -10.19 -18.51 12.41
CA ALA A 221 -10.80 -19.83 12.22
C ALA A 221 -12.23 -19.75 11.63
N GLY A 222 -12.84 -18.56 11.58
CA GLY A 222 -14.18 -18.35 11.04
C GLY A 222 -14.18 -18.17 9.52
N ALA A 223 -15.15 -18.81 8.84
CA ALA A 223 -15.41 -18.55 7.42
C ALA A 223 -16.17 -17.24 7.19
N THR A 224 -17.04 -16.88 8.14
CA THR A 224 -17.89 -15.69 8.11
C THR A 224 -17.24 -14.53 8.85
N ILE A 225 -17.45 -13.33 8.32
CA ILE A 225 -17.04 -12.07 8.90
C ILE A 225 -17.92 -11.74 10.12
N GLY A 226 -17.29 -11.20 11.16
CA GLY A 226 -17.98 -10.72 12.36
C GLY A 226 -18.64 -9.36 12.14
N ALA A 227 -18.01 -8.47 11.36
CA ALA A 227 -18.58 -7.22 10.88
C ALA A 227 -17.84 -6.68 9.64
N ASN A 228 -18.56 -5.97 8.78
CA ASN A 228 -18.00 -5.17 7.68
C ASN A 228 -18.41 -3.69 7.82
N SER A 229 -17.64 -2.80 7.20
CA SER A 229 -17.83 -1.35 7.28
C SER A 229 -17.23 -0.64 6.06
N THR A 230 -17.70 0.57 5.78
CA THR A 230 -17.04 1.54 4.87
C THR A 230 -15.91 2.31 5.57
N THR A 231 -15.62 1.99 6.84
CA THR A 231 -14.44 2.49 7.55
C THR A 231 -13.21 1.67 7.17
N GLY A 232 -12.09 2.34 6.90
CA GLY A 232 -10.82 1.68 6.59
C GLY A 232 -9.61 2.42 7.15
N LEU A 233 -8.47 1.74 7.18
CA LEU A 233 -7.19 2.33 7.54
C LEU A 233 -6.67 3.26 6.45
N VAL A 234 -6.15 4.40 6.86
CA VAL A 234 -5.36 5.25 5.96
C VAL A 234 -4.00 4.59 5.76
N THR A 235 -3.72 4.20 4.51
CA THR A 235 -2.57 3.35 4.16
C THR A 235 -1.73 4.00 3.09
N GLN A 236 -0.42 4.10 3.33
CA GLN A 236 0.55 4.47 2.33
C GLN A 236 1.13 3.20 1.69
N PHE A 237 1.07 3.14 0.38
CA PHE A 237 1.75 2.15 -0.44
C PHE A 237 3.02 2.77 -1.01
N ALA A 238 4.10 2.00 -1.04
CA ALA A 238 5.27 2.35 -1.82
C ALA A 238 5.57 1.28 -2.86
N THR A 239 6.06 1.74 -4.01
CA THR A 239 6.41 0.86 -5.12
C THR A 239 7.91 0.88 -5.37
N VAL A 240 8.45 -0.25 -5.83
CA VAL A 240 9.77 -0.24 -6.45
C VAL A 240 9.59 0.40 -7.83
N PRO A 241 10.39 1.42 -8.18
CA PRO A 241 10.37 1.95 -9.53
C PRO A 241 10.74 0.84 -10.51
N GLU A 242 9.96 0.67 -11.57
CA GLU A 242 10.40 -0.22 -12.64
C GLU A 242 11.72 0.31 -13.21
N PRO A 243 12.75 -0.55 -13.40
CA PRO A 243 13.93 -0.14 -14.14
C PRO A 243 13.46 0.22 -15.54
N THR A 244 13.51 1.50 -15.89
CA THR A 244 13.05 1.96 -17.20
C THR A 244 13.77 1.15 -18.27
N SER A 245 13.03 0.34 -19.03
CA SER A 245 13.57 -0.49 -20.11
C SER A 245 14.30 0.35 -21.18
N ILE A 246 14.06 1.66 -21.21
CA ILE A 246 14.76 2.65 -22.03
C ILE A 246 16.25 2.75 -21.67
N GLY A 247 16.62 2.66 -20.39
CA GLY A 247 18.02 2.63 -19.96
C GLY A 247 18.78 1.39 -20.45
N ALA A 248 18.11 0.23 -20.47
CA ALA A 248 18.68 -1.01 -20.98
C ALA A 248 18.89 -0.97 -22.52
N ILE A 249 17.96 -0.37 -23.26
CA ILE A 249 18.05 -0.21 -24.72
C ILE A 249 19.13 0.79 -25.11
N ALA A 250 19.32 1.89 -24.36
CA ALA A 250 20.35 2.89 -24.63
C ALA A 250 21.79 2.34 -24.46
N ILE A 251 22.01 1.48 -23.46
CA ILE A 251 23.31 0.82 -23.24
C ILE A 251 23.58 -0.22 -24.35
N ALA A 252 22.57 -1.00 -24.73
CA ALA A 252 22.69 -2.01 -25.78
C ALA A 252 22.99 -1.38 -27.16
N SER A 253 22.35 -0.25 -27.47
CA SER A 253 22.57 0.47 -28.72
C SER A 253 23.94 1.16 -28.79
N MET A 254 24.46 1.71 -27.70
CA MET A 254 25.84 2.24 -27.63
C MET A 254 26.91 1.14 -27.81
N ALA A 255 26.69 -0.05 -27.24
CA ALA A 255 27.57 -1.20 -27.43
C ALA A 255 27.56 -1.70 -28.87
N ALA A 256 26.39 -1.73 -29.52
CA ALA A 256 26.25 -2.10 -30.92
C ALA A 256 26.94 -1.12 -31.87
N VAL A 257 26.83 0.20 -31.62
CA VAL A 257 27.48 1.25 -32.42
C VAL A 257 29.01 1.23 -32.27
N ARG A 258 29.54 0.93 -31.08
CA ARG A 258 31.00 0.73 -30.91
C ARG A 258 31.52 -0.52 -31.63
N ARG A 259 30.72 -1.59 -31.67
CA ARG A 259 31.10 -2.86 -32.31
C ARG A 259 31.10 -2.78 -33.84
N THR A 260 30.19 -2.01 -34.44
CA THR A 260 30.16 -1.79 -35.89
C THR A 260 31.28 -0.87 -36.38
N ARG A 261 31.74 0.09 -35.56
CA ARG A 261 32.89 0.96 -35.90
C ARG A 261 34.23 0.22 -35.89
N ARG A 262 34.42 -0.80 -35.05
CA ARG A 262 35.66 -1.60 -35.00
C ARG A 262 35.83 -2.60 -36.15
N ARG A 263 34.77 -2.91 -36.92
CA ARG A 263 34.84 -3.83 -38.06
C ARG A 263 35.16 -3.17 -39.40
N LYS A 264 35.23 -1.83 -39.45
CA LYS A 264 35.49 -1.05 -40.67
C LYS A 264 36.86 -0.37 -40.69
N SER A 265 37.76 -0.74 -39.76
CA SER A 265 39.18 -0.40 -39.77
C SER A 265 39.99 -1.68 -39.85
#